data_AF-A0A7R9ZB95-F1
#
_entry.id   AF-A0A7R9ZB95-F1
#
_cell.length_a   1.000
_cell.length_b   1.000
_cell.length_c   1.000
_cell.angle_alpha   90.00
_cell.angle_beta   90.00
_cell.angle_gamma   90.00
#
_symmetry.space_group_name_H-M   'P 1'
#
loop_
_entity.id
_entity.type
_entity.pdbx_description
1 polymer ?
#
loop_
_entity_poly.entity_id
_entity_poly.type
_entity_poly.pdbx_seq_one_letter_code
_entity_poly.pdbx_strand_id
1 'polypeptide(L)'
;VFLKAGIGMVAEDDWESHRQLCFELFNLCAEVEYILGSFESMRGHLEHVLLRARTVEEKLPAYFILVQSLGTQLLVGDAIDTASKVLAQLGETFPSTLSQSEVVQEIIVTKAMLQAKSEDDLANMKPMLDGEKKEAMRF
;
A
#
# COMPACT_ATOMS: atom_id res chain seq x y z
N VAL A 1 13.46 -4.78 -19.95
CA VAL A 1 13.24 -5.30 -21.32
C VAL A 1 12.13 -6.34 -21.36
N PHE A 2 12.21 -7.45 -20.63
CA PHE A 2 11.18 -8.50 -20.64
C PHE A 2 9.79 -8.05 -20.16
N LEU A 3 9.71 -7.30 -19.05
CA LEU A 3 8.42 -6.83 -18.50
C LEU A 3 7.69 -5.91 -19.48
N LYS A 4 8.39 -4.92 -20.06
CA LYS A 4 7.83 -4.02 -21.09
C LYS A 4 7.38 -4.77 -22.35
N ALA A 5 8.14 -5.77 -22.78
CA ALA A 5 7.74 -6.62 -23.91
C ALA A 5 6.46 -7.42 -23.57
N GLY A 6 6.39 -8.00 -22.36
CA GLY A 6 5.19 -8.69 -21.88
C GLY A 6 3.97 -7.76 -21.84
N ILE A 7 4.12 -6.54 -21.31
CA ILE A 7 3.05 -5.53 -21.29
C ILE A 7 2.56 -5.21 -22.70
N GLY A 8 3.47 -5.09 -23.67
CA GLY A 8 3.13 -4.86 -25.07
C GLY A 8 2.36 -6.01 -25.75
N MET A 9 2.32 -7.20 -25.14
CA MET A 9 1.58 -8.36 -25.62
C MET A 9 0.21 -8.52 -24.93
N VAL A 10 -0.06 -7.76 -23.87
CA VAL A 10 -1.34 -7.83 -23.14
C VAL A 10 -2.45 -7.20 -23.98
N ALA A 11 -3.45 -8.00 -24.34
CA ALA A 11 -4.69 -7.54 -24.95
C ALA A 11 -5.73 -7.16 -23.89
N GLU A 12 -6.81 -6.48 -24.29
CA GLU A 12 -7.84 -6.08 -23.33
C GLU A 12 -8.54 -7.30 -22.68
N ASP A 13 -8.74 -8.36 -23.45
CA ASP A 13 -9.37 -9.61 -22.98
C ASP A 13 -8.50 -10.38 -21.95
N ASP A 14 -7.19 -10.11 -21.89
CA ASP A 14 -6.27 -10.74 -20.95
C ASP A 14 -6.49 -10.25 -19.51
N TRP A 15 -7.04 -9.06 -19.31
CA TRP A 15 -7.36 -8.55 -17.97
C TRP A 15 -8.50 -9.32 -17.29
N GLU A 16 -9.31 -10.01 -18.07
CA GLU A 16 -10.35 -10.92 -17.58
C GLU A 16 -9.87 -12.36 -17.55
N SER A 17 -9.25 -12.84 -18.63
CA SER A 17 -8.85 -14.25 -18.77
C SER A 17 -7.57 -14.60 -18.00
N HIS A 18 -6.64 -13.64 -17.84
CA HIS A 18 -5.34 -13.79 -17.19
C HIS A 18 -5.09 -12.70 -16.15
N ARG A 19 -6.14 -12.34 -15.41
CA ARG A 19 -6.18 -11.19 -14.49
C ARG A 19 -4.94 -11.11 -13.57
N GLN A 20 -4.66 -12.16 -12.81
CA GLN A 20 -3.53 -12.18 -11.87
C GLN A 20 -2.20 -11.85 -12.56
N LEU A 21 -1.94 -12.47 -13.72
CA LEU A 21 -0.73 -12.23 -14.49
C LEU A 21 -0.63 -10.78 -14.96
N CYS A 22 -1.72 -10.20 -15.45
CA CYS A 22 -1.73 -8.79 -15.87
C CYS A 22 -1.42 -7.85 -14.71
N PHE A 23 -2.05 -8.05 -13.54
CA PHE A 23 -1.77 -7.24 -12.35
C PHE A 23 -0.32 -7.40 -11.88
N GLU A 24 0.20 -8.63 -11.79
CA GLU A 24 1.58 -8.89 -11.37
C GLU A 24 2.59 -8.25 -12.34
N LEU A 25 2.37 -8.40 -13.65
CA LEU A 25 3.27 -7.88 -14.68
C LEU A 25 3.35 -6.35 -14.66
N PHE A 26 2.21 -5.67 -14.59
CA PHE A 26 2.17 -4.21 -14.55
C PHE A 26 2.72 -3.65 -13.24
N ASN A 27 2.39 -4.25 -12.09
CA ASN A 27 2.93 -3.83 -10.80
C ASN A 27 4.45 -4.02 -10.73
N LEU A 28 4.96 -5.17 -11.17
CA LEU A 28 6.40 -5.43 -11.18
C LEU A 28 7.14 -4.48 -12.14
N CYS A 29 6.55 -4.16 -13.29
CA CYS A 29 7.13 -3.17 -14.19
C CYS A 29 7.15 -1.77 -13.53
N ALA A 30 6.06 -1.38 -12.88
CA ALA A 30 5.98 -0.11 -12.15
C ALA A 30 7.03 -0.01 -11.03
N GLU A 31 7.21 -1.08 -10.26
CA GLU A 31 8.20 -1.16 -9.18
C GLU A 31 9.64 -1.02 -9.72
N VAL A 32 9.96 -1.73 -10.81
CA VAL A 32 11.28 -1.60 -11.46
C VAL A 32 11.51 -0.17 -11.97
N GLU A 33 10.52 0.45 -12.62
CA GLU A 33 10.64 1.83 -13.09
C GLU A 33 10.76 2.81 -11.92
N TYR A 34 10.08 2.57 -10.80
CA TYR A 34 10.26 3.32 -9.56
C TYR A 34 11.71 3.24 -9.06
N ILE A 35 12.25 2.02 -8.93
CA ILE A 35 13.64 1.80 -8.47
C ILE A 35 14.65 2.48 -9.40
N LEU A 36 14.37 2.52 -10.70
CA LEU A 36 15.20 3.20 -11.70
C LEU A 36 14.97 4.72 -11.77
N GLY A 37 14.09 5.28 -10.93
CA GLY A 37 13.75 6.71 -10.92
C GLY A 37 12.91 7.19 -12.12
N SER A 38 12.36 6.26 -12.92
CA SER A 38 11.51 6.55 -14.07
C SER A 38 10.05 6.74 -13.64
N PHE A 39 9.80 7.79 -12.84
CA PHE A 39 8.52 8.01 -12.17
C PHE A 39 7.33 8.20 -13.12
N GLU A 40 7.52 8.79 -14.29
CA GLU A 40 6.44 8.97 -15.27
C GLU A 40 5.98 7.63 -15.86
N SER A 41 6.91 6.78 -16.29
CA SER A 41 6.60 5.44 -16.80
C SER A 41 5.95 4.58 -15.70
N MET A 42 6.48 4.66 -14.48
CA MET A 42 5.89 4.00 -13.32
C MET A 42 4.43 4.41 -13.13
N ARG A 43 4.13 5.73 -13.11
CA ARG A 43 2.76 6.22 -12.94
C ARG A 43 1.82 5.71 -14.03
N GLY A 44 2.27 5.70 -15.29
CA GLY A 44 1.48 5.14 -16.39
C GLY A 44 1.09 3.68 -16.12
N HIS A 45 2.03 2.84 -15.69
CA HIS A 45 1.73 1.45 -15.34
C HIS A 45 0.76 1.32 -14.16
N LEU A 46 0.92 2.15 -13.12
CA LEU A 46 0.01 2.15 -11.96
C LEU A 46 -1.41 2.61 -12.34
N GLU A 47 -1.55 3.58 -13.23
CA GLU A 47 -2.86 4.03 -13.73
C GLU A 47 -3.61 2.90 -14.43
N HIS A 48 -2.92 2.10 -15.25
CA HIS A 48 -3.50 0.91 -15.87
C HIS A 48 -4.02 -0.10 -14.85
N VAL A 49 -3.27 -0.34 -13.77
CA VAL A 49 -3.64 -1.22 -12.67
C VAL A 49 -4.86 -0.68 -11.92
N LEU A 50 -4.79 0.57 -11.46
CA LEU A 50 -5.84 1.19 -10.65
C LEU A 50 -7.17 1.34 -11.41
N LEU A 51 -7.11 1.58 -12.73
CA LEU A 51 -8.29 1.67 -13.59
C LEU A 51 -9.02 0.33 -13.72
N ARG A 52 -8.28 -0.78 -13.78
CA ARG A 52 -8.83 -2.12 -14.01
C ARG A 52 -9.09 -2.92 -12.74
N ALA A 53 -8.56 -2.48 -11.62
CA ALA A 53 -8.77 -3.11 -10.33
C ALA A 53 -10.23 -3.00 -9.88
N ARG A 54 -10.80 -4.12 -9.44
CA ARG A 54 -12.19 -4.25 -8.99
C ARG A 54 -12.27 -4.29 -7.48
N THR A 55 -11.26 -4.86 -6.83
CA THR A 55 -11.22 -4.97 -5.38
C THR A 55 -10.13 -4.08 -4.78
N VAL A 56 -10.17 -3.89 -3.46
CA VAL A 56 -9.12 -3.13 -2.75
C VAL A 56 -7.80 -3.87 -2.83
N GLU A 57 -7.82 -5.20 -2.68
CA GLU A 57 -6.65 -6.08 -2.70
C GLU A 57 -5.85 -5.97 -4.00
N GLU A 58 -6.54 -5.85 -5.13
CA GLU A 58 -5.90 -5.67 -6.44
C GLU A 58 -5.22 -4.32 -6.60
N LYS A 59 -5.68 -3.30 -5.87
CA LYS A 59 -5.11 -1.95 -5.88
C LYS A 59 -3.93 -1.81 -4.92
N LEU A 60 -3.87 -2.62 -3.87
CA LEU A 60 -2.87 -2.48 -2.80
C LEU A 60 -1.43 -2.44 -3.32
N PRO A 61 -0.96 -3.38 -4.18
CA PRO A 61 0.39 -3.32 -4.71
C PRO A 61 0.71 -2.00 -5.43
N ALA A 62 -0.22 -1.49 -6.23
CA ALA A 62 -0.05 -0.22 -6.92
C ALA A 62 0.02 0.96 -5.96
N TYR A 63 -0.83 0.97 -4.92
CA TYR A 63 -0.78 2.02 -3.91
C TYR A 63 0.50 1.99 -3.08
N PHE A 64 1.03 0.81 -2.74
CA PHE A 64 2.33 0.71 -2.05
C PHE A 64 3.45 1.34 -2.88
N ILE A 65 3.55 1.00 -4.16
CA ILE A 65 4.55 1.58 -5.08
C ILE A 65 4.36 3.09 -5.18
N LEU A 66 3.12 3.56 -5.33
CA LEU A 66 2.81 4.99 -5.43
C LEU A 66 3.25 5.75 -4.17
N VAL A 67 2.85 5.29 -2.99
CA VAL A 67 3.19 5.95 -1.71
C VAL A 67 4.71 5.99 -1.50
N GLN A 68 5.42 4.89 -1.73
CA GLN A 68 6.89 4.85 -1.63
C GLN A 68 7.55 5.81 -2.62
N SER A 69 7.04 5.87 -3.86
CA SER A 69 7.57 6.79 -4.88
C SER A 69 7.36 8.27 -4.53
N LEU A 70 6.24 8.62 -3.90
CA LEU A 70 5.95 9.98 -3.45
C LEU A 70 6.90 10.37 -2.31
N GLY A 71 7.10 9.49 -1.34
CA GLY A 71 8.08 9.70 -0.26
C GLY A 71 9.50 9.87 -0.78
N THR A 72 9.91 9.07 -1.78
CA THR A 72 11.22 9.17 -2.43
C THR A 72 11.41 10.50 -3.16
N GLN A 73 10.33 11.06 -3.73
CA GLN A 73 10.33 12.37 -4.39
C GLN A 73 10.15 13.56 -3.42
N LEU A 74 10.19 13.31 -2.10
CA LEU A 74 9.95 14.31 -1.05
C LEU A 74 8.54 14.95 -1.11
N LEU A 75 7.58 14.29 -1.78
CA LEU A 75 6.17 14.66 -1.82
C LEU A 75 5.42 14.02 -0.65
N VAL A 76 5.91 14.28 0.58
CA VAL A 76 5.47 13.59 1.80
C VAL A 76 3.99 13.84 2.10
N GLY A 77 3.47 15.04 1.80
CA GLY A 77 2.05 15.35 1.96
C GLY A 77 1.17 14.44 1.10
N ASP A 78 1.49 14.32 -0.19
CA ASP A 78 0.75 13.47 -1.13
C ASP A 78 0.85 11.98 -0.74
N ALA A 79 2.01 11.56 -0.22
CA ALA A 79 2.21 10.20 0.28
C ALA A 79 1.28 9.90 1.46
N ILE A 80 1.23 10.81 2.45
CA ILE A 80 0.36 10.69 3.63
C ILE A 80 -1.12 10.71 3.21
N ASP A 81 -1.52 11.62 2.34
CA ASP A 81 -2.90 11.73 1.87
C ASP A 81 -3.33 10.46 1.11
N THR A 82 -2.44 9.91 0.30
CA THR A 82 -2.71 8.67 -0.44
C THR A 82 -2.78 7.48 0.51
N ALA A 83 -1.80 7.30 1.39
CA ALA A 83 -1.78 6.22 2.36
C ALA A 83 -2.99 6.27 3.29
N SER A 84 -3.37 7.45 3.79
CA SER A 84 -4.53 7.63 4.68
C SER A 84 -5.85 7.23 3.99
N LYS A 85 -6.02 7.55 2.70
CA LYS A 85 -7.20 7.12 1.92
C LYS A 85 -7.23 5.61 1.70
N VAL A 86 -6.08 4.95 1.59
CA VAL A 86 -6.00 3.50 1.44
C VAL A 86 -6.24 2.81 2.78
N LEU A 87 -5.62 3.31 3.85
CA LEU A 87 -5.86 2.83 5.21
C LEU A 87 -7.34 2.91 5.60
N ALA A 88 -8.05 3.98 5.22
CA ALA A 88 -9.49 4.08 5.42
C ALA A 88 -10.28 3.00 4.67
N GLN A 89 -9.84 2.55 3.49
CA GLN A 89 -10.43 1.42 2.77
C GLN A 89 -10.15 0.06 3.44
N LEU A 90 -9.08 -0.02 4.24
CA LEU A 90 -8.72 -1.18 5.08
C LEU A 90 -9.28 -1.09 6.51
N GLY A 91 -10.21 -0.16 6.76
CA GLY A 91 -10.86 0.03 8.06
C GLY A 91 -10.02 0.79 9.10
N GLU A 92 -8.90 1.40 8.71
CA GLU A 92 -8.04 2.23 9.56
C GLU A 92 -8.21 3.72 9.23
N THR A 93 -9.03 4.41 9.99
CA THR A 93 -9.28 5.85 9.77
C THR A 93 -8.44 6.70 10.70
N PHE A 94 -7.73 7.67 10.12
CA PHE A 94 -6.97 8.67 10.86
C PHE A 94 -7.63 10.04 10.74
N PRO A 95 -7.70 10.82 11.82
CA PRO A 95 -8.17 12.20 11.74
C PRO A 95 -7.23 13.05 10.88
N SER A 96 -7.79 13.94 10.07
CA SER A 96 -7.02 14.84 9.20
C SER A 96 -6.18 15.87 9.95
N THR A 97 -6.54 16.15 11.21
CA THR A 97 -5.78 17.01 12.12
C THR A 97 -5.84 16.43 13.52
N LEU A 98 -4.71 16.43 14.22
CA LEU A 98 -4.60 16.04 15.62
C LEU A 98 -4.10 17.21 16.45
N SER A 99 -4.77 17.46 17.57
CA SER A 99 -4.23 18.31 18.63
C SER A 99 -3.15 17.57 19.43
N GLN A 100 -2.24 18.33 20.05
CA GLN A 100 -1.22 17.72 20.92
C GLN A 100 -1.83 16.89 22.07
N SER A 101 -2.97 17.32 22.61
CA SER A 101 -3.69 16.58 23.66
C SER A 101 -4.22 15.23 23.18
N GLU A 102 -4.76 15.15 21.96
CA GLU A 102 -5.24 13.89 21.38
C GLU A 102 -4.08 12.93 21.14
N VAL A 103 -2.95 13.41 20.62
CA VAL A 103 -1.74 12.58 20.44
C VAL A 103 -1.25 12.03 21.79
N VAL A 104 -1.17 12.88 22.81
CA VAL A 104 -0.74 12.44 24.16
C VAL A 104 -1.70 11.40 24.73
N GLN A 105 -3.01 11.58 24.52
CA GLN A 105 -4.01 10.63 24.98
C GLN A 105 -3.83 9.25 24.33
N GLU A 106 -3.66 9.19 23.01
CA GLU A 106 -3.42 7.93 22.29
C GLU A 106 -2.13 7.24 22.73
N ILE A 107 -1.07 8.01 23.02
CA ILE A 107 0.18 7.46 23.58
C ILE A 107 -0.06 6.82 24.95
N ILE A 108 -0.84 7.48 25.83
CA ILE A 108 -1.16 6.95 27.16
C ILE A 108 -1.95 5.65 27.04
N VAL A 109 -2.98 5.62 26.20
CA VAL A 109 -3.81 4.43 25.95
C VAL A 109 -2.95 3.28 25.42
N THR A 110 -2.12 3.54 24.42
CA THR A 110 -1.21 2.55 23.83
C THR A 110 -0.23 2.01 24.88
N LYS A 111 0.36 2.89 25.71
CA LYS A 111 1.28 2.49 26.77
C LYS A 111 0.60 1.60 27.81
N ALA A 112 -0.63 1.92 28.21
CA ALA A 112 -1.39 1.10 29.15
C ALA A 112 -1.69 -0.30 28.56
N MET A 113 -2.04 -0.38 27.28
CA MET A 113 -2.24 -1.67 26.58
C MET A 113 -0.96 -2.52 26.54
N LEU A 114 0.19 -1.89 26.30
CA LEU A 114 1.48 -2.58 26.26
C LEU A 114 1.92 -3.03 27.66
N GLN A 115 1.72 -2.21 28.70
CA GLN A 115 2.06 -2.56 30.09
C GLN A 115 1.24 -3.75 30.63
N ALA A 116 0.07 -4.01 30.05
CA ALA A 116 -0.74 -5.18 30.37
C ALA A 116 -0.18 -6.49 29.78
N LYS A 117 0.90 -6.45 28.99
CA LYS A 117 1.55 -7.60 28.36
C LYS A 117 2.99 -7.72 28.84
N SER A 118 3.40 -8.92 29.26
CA SER A 118 4.80 -9.22 29.55
C SER A 118 5.60 -9.43 28.26
N GLU A 119 6.93 -9.38 28.35
CA GLU A 119 7.82 -9.72 27.23
C GLU A 119 7.56 -11.15 26.72
N ASP A 120 7.36 -12.10 27.63
CA ASP A 120 7.00 -13.49 27.30
C ASP A 120 5.65 -13.57 26.59
N ASP A 121 4.66 -12.79 27.01
CA ASP A 121 3.36 -12.75 26.32
C ASP A 121 3.53 -12.26 24.89
N LEU A 122 4.29 -11.18 24.68
CA LEU A 122 4.55 -10.60 23.36
C LEU A 122 5.29 -11.58 22.45
N ALA A 123 6.34 -12.24 22.96
CA ALA A 123 7.13 -13.20 22.21
C ALA A 123 6.30 -14.43 21.77
N ASN A 124 5.31 -14.81 22.55
CA ASN A 124 4.44 -15.96 22.28
C ASN A 124 3.10 -15.59 21.64
N MET A 125 2.90 -14.34 21.23
CA MET A 125 1.68 -13.95 20.51
C MET A 125 1.57 -14.70 19.19
N LYS A 126 0.34 -15.13 18.89
CA LYS A 126 0.04 -15.71 17.59
C LYS A 126 0.25 -14.65 16.50
N PRO A 127 0.70 -15.06 15.29
CA PRO A 127 0.74 -14.17 14.15
C PRO A 127 -0.62 -13.51 13.92
N MET A 128 -0.61 -12.25 13.49
CA MET A 128 -1.82 -11.58 13.00
C MET A 128 -2.48 -12.47 11.95
N LEU A 129 -3.79 -12.67 12.02
CA LEU A 129 -4.53 -13.50 11.04
C LEU A 129 -5.42 -12.65 10.14
N ASP A 130 -5.79 -11.46 10.60
CA ASP A 130 -6.58 -10.49 9.85
C ASP A 130 -5.79 -9.98 8.63
N GLY A 131 -6.37 -10.13 7.44
CA GLY A 131 -5.74 -9.77 6.18
C GLY A 131 -5.66 -8.25 5.98
N GLU A 132 -6.73 -7.53 6.28
CA GLU A 132 -6.79 -6.07 6.13
C GLU A 132 -5.80 -5.40 7.08
N LYS A 133 -5.72 -5.85 8.34
CA LYS A 133 -4.74 -5.33 9.31
C LYS A 133 -3.30 -5.62 8.90
N LYS A 134 -3.02 -6.79 8.28
CA LYS A 134 -1.68 -7.10 7.75
C LYS A 134 -1.27 -6.14 6.65
N GLU A 135 -2.19 -5.87 5.73
CA GLU A 135 -1.92 -4.96 4.62
C GLU A 135 -1.82 -3.51 5.11
N ALA A 136 -2.64 -3.11 6.09
CA ALA A 136 -2.56 -1.80 6.72
C ALA A 136 -1.19 -1.57 7.38
N MET A 137 -0.64 -2.59 8.05
CA MET A 137 0.68 -2.51 8.70
C MET A 137 1.88 -2.37 7.74
N ARG A 138 1.67 -2.50 6.42
CA ARG A 138 2.72 -2.35 5.41
C ARG A 138 2.88 -0.92 4.88
N PHE A 139 1.92 -0.03 5.16
CA PHE A 139 1.99 1.40 4.80
C PHE A 139 2.80 2.18 5.83
#